data_AF-A0A6P9AX75-F1
#
_entry.id   AF-A0A6P9AX75-F1
#
_cell.length_a   1.000
_cell.length_b   1.000
_cell.length_c   1.000
_cell.angle_alpha   90.00
_cell.angle_beta   90.00
_cell.angle_gamma   90.00
#
_symmetry.space_group_name_H-M   'P 1'
#
loop_
_entity.id
_entity.type
_entity.pdbx_description
1 polymer ?
#
loop_
_entity_poly.entity_id
_entity_poly.type
_entity_poly.pdbx_seq_one_letter_code
_entity_poly.pdbx_strand_id
1 'polypeptide(L)'
;MTSFWKHLACLLVGTAVYPAIFLVSVVIQYSQTVFPPGIDQALQLRMCQVWLLSGILFGIVAEALGLSSLPEIIRLWTNTISLFKDPSLTIRDQDFDGVPVRIYSPKTEPKAKGKAVLFCHGGAGIAGSIGIEIDT
;
A
#
# COMPACT_ATOMS: atom_id res chain seq x y z
N MET A 1 6.65 -20.05 18.34
CA MET A 1 5.37 -20.16 19.09
C MET A 1 4.83 -18.81 19.56
N THR A 2 5.67 -17.86 20.00
CA THR A 2 5.25 -16.50 20.40
C THR A 2 4.64 -15.67 19.26
N SER A 3 5.10 -15.87 18.02
CA SER A 3 4.59 -15.15 16.84
C SER A 3 3.12 -15.46 16.53
N PHE A 4 2.71 -16.73 16.54
CA PHE A 4 1.34 -17.12 16.19
C PHE A 4 0.29 -16.49 17.12
N TRP A 5 0.54 -16.52 18.44
CA TRP A 5 -0.36 -15.91 19.43
C TRP A 5 -0.44 -14.39 19.29
N LYS A 6 0.65 -13.72 18.91
CA LYS A 6 0.65 -12.28 18.62
C LYS A 6 -0.21 -11.97 17.39
N HIS A 7 -0.07 -12.73 16.31
CA HIS A 7 -0.90 -12.55 15.11
C HIS A 7 -2.37 -12.84 15.39
N LEU A 8 -2.67 -13.89 16.15
CA LEU A 8 -4.03 -14.22 16.57
C LEU A 8 -4.64 -13.12 17.46
N ALA A 9 -3.88 -12.61 18.43
CA ALA A 9 -4.32 -11.49 19.27
C ALA A 9 -4.55 -10.23 18.44
N CYS A 10 -3.63 -9.91 17.51
CA CYS A 10 -3.77 -8.79 16.60
C CYS A 10 -5.01 -8.92 15.71
N LEU A 11 -5.31 -10.12 15.23
CA LEU A 11 -6.50 -10.39 14.41
C LEU A 11 -7.79 -10.24 15.21
N LEU A 12 -7.86 -10.80 16.43
CA LEU A 12 -9.04 -10.71 17.29
C LEU A 12 -9.31 -9.28 17.76
N VAL A 13 -8.29 -8.62 18.31
CA VAL A 13 -8.39 -7.23 18.78
C VAL A 13 -8.65 -6.29 17.61
N GLY A 14 -7.96 -6.49 16.49
CA GLY A 14 -8.16 -5.70 15.29
C GLY A 14 -9.58 -5.83 14.74
N THR A 15 -10.12 -7.03 14.67
CA THR A 15 -11.51 -7.25 14.19
C THR A 15 -12.54 -6.57 15.10
N ALA A 16 -12.33 -6.57 16.41
CA ALA A 16 -13.23 -5.93 17.36
C ALA A 16 -13.18 -4.39 17.29
N VAL A 17 -12.00 -3.80 17.10
CA VAL A 17 -11.78 -2.35 17.15
C VAL A 17 -11.94 -1.68 15.77
N TYR A 18 -11.66 -2.40 14.68
CA TYR A 18 -11.67 -1.84 13.32
C TYR A 18 -13.00 -1.19 12.89
N PRO A 19 -14.19 -1.74 13.18
CA PRO A 19 -15.46 -1.09 12.82
C PRO A 19 -15.61 0.31 13.42
N ALA A 20 -15.17 0.49 14.68
CA ALA A 20 -15.19 1.79 15.34
C ALA A 20 -14.19 2.76 14.69
N ILE A 21 -12.97 2.29 14.38
CA ILE A 21 -11.95 3.09 13.66
C ILE A 21 -12.46 3.51 12.29
N PHE A 22 -13.10 2.60 11.55
CA PHE A 22 -13.66 2.90 10.24
C PHE A 22 -14.77 3.95 10.34
N LEU A 23 -15.69 3.81 11.30
CA LEU A 23 -16.73 4.81 11.54
C LEU A 23 -16.13 6.19 11.86
N VAL A 24 -15.15 6.26 12.75
CA VAL A 24 -14.43 7.50 13.07
C VAL A 24 -13.76 8.09 11.83
N SER A 25 -13.14 7.26 10.99
CA SER A 25 -12.49 7.69 9.76
C SER A 25 -13.49 8.31 8.77
N VAL A 26 -14.69 7.72 8.65
CA VAL A 26 -15.80 8.28 7.86
C VAL A 26 -16.21 9.64 8.42
N VAL A 27 -16.44 9.74 9.74
CA VAL A 27 -16.85 11.00 10.37
C VAL A 27 -15.81 12.11 10.16
N ILE A 28 -14.52 11.81 10.37
CA ILE A 28 -13.42 12.75 10.12
C ILE A 28 -13.43 13.19 8.66
N GLN A 29 -13.50 12.25 7.72
CA GLN A 29 -13.48 12.58 6.30
C GLN A 29 -14.66 13.47 5.89
N TYR A 30 -15.89 13.12 6.28
CA TYR A 30 -17.05 13.92 5.92
C TYR A 30 -17.15 15.27 6.63
N SER A 31 -16.53 15.42 7.80
CA SER A 31 -16.51 16.70 8.53
C SER A 31 -15.39 17.64 8.09
N GLN A 32 -14.26 17.12 7.62
CA GLN A 32 -13.06 17.93 7.36
C GLN A 32 -12.75 18.14 5.88
N THR A 33 -13.23 17.30 4.96
CA THR A 33 -12.88 17.41 3.55
C THR A 33 -14.01 17.91 2.67
N VAL A 34 -13.76 19.05 2.03
CA VAL A 34 -14.59 19.60 0.96
C VAL A 34 -13.83 19.40 -0.35
N PHE A 35 -14.41 18.64 -1.27
CA PHE A 35 -13.82 18.45 -2.60
C PHE A 35 -14.14 19.65 -3.48
N PRO A 36 -13.17 20.19 -4.23
CA PRO A 36 -13.43 21.28 -5.16
C PRO A 36 -14.37 20.83 -6.29
N PRO A 37 -15.18 21.75 -6.82
CA PRO A 37 -15.98 21.47 -8.01
C PRO A 37 -15.05 21.16 -9.20
N GLY A 38 -15.32 20.08 -9.92
CA GLY A 38 -14.50 19.62 -11.05
C GLY A 38 -13.79 18.27 -10.86
N ILE A 39 -13.94 17.63 -9.70
CA ILE A 39 -13.51 16.24 -9.51
C ILE A 39 -14.65 15.31 -9.95
N ASP A 40 -14.48 14.66 -11.10
CA ASP A 40 -15.48 13.76 -11.68
C ASP A 40 -15.86 12.58 -10.76
N GLN A 41 -14.90 12.09 -9.96
CA GLN A 41 -15.05 10.88 -9.14
C GLN A 41 -14.83 11.15 -7.65
N ALA A 42 -15.41 12.23 -7.13
CA ALA A 42 -15.24 12.65 -5.73
C ALA A 42 -15.59 11.55 -4.71
N LEU A 43 -16.61 10.74 -4.98
CA LEU A 43 -16.99 9.62 -4.11
C LEU A 43 -15.90 8.54 -4.04
N GLN A 44 -15.32 8.16 -5.17
CA GLN A 44 -14.27 7.14 -5.22
C GLN A 44 -13.02 7.62 -4.49
N LEU A 45 -12.62 8.88 -4.71
CA LEU A 45 -11.51 9.48 -3.96
C LEU A 45 -11.78 9.52 -2.47
N ARG A 46 -13.00 9.88 -2.06
CA ARG A 46 -13.40 9.86 -0.65
C ARG A 46 -13.29 8.47 -0.05
N MET A 47 -13.77 7.44 -0.75
CA MET A 47 -13.65 6.06 -0.31
C MET A 47 -12.18 5.67 -0.14
N CYS A 48 -11.32 5.97 -1.13
CA CYS A 48 -9.88 5.73 -1.02
C CYS A 48 -9.26 6.43 0.20
N GLN A 49 -9.62 7.68 0.46
CA GLN A 49 -9.10 8.43 1.60
C GLN A 49 -9.60 7.89 2.94
N VAL A 50 -10.85 7.45 3.03
CA VAL A 50 -11.39 6.81 4.25
C VAL A 50 -10.61 5.53 4.54
N TRP A 51 -10.36 4.70 3.52
CA TRP A 51 -9.56 3.47 3.67
C TRP A 51 -8.11 3.76 4.11
N LEU A 52 -7.47 4.79 3.54
CA LEU A 52 -6.13 5.26 3.96
C LEU A 52 -6.12 5.73 5.41
N LEU A 53 -7.09 6.57 5.79
CA LEU A 53 -7.18 7.07 7.14
C LEU A 53 -7.46 5.96 8.16
N SER A 54 -8.37 5.03 7.84
CA SER A 54 -8.69 3.91 8.73
C SER A 54 -7.50 2.96 8.92
N GLY A 55 -6.73 2.71 7.86
CA GLY A 55 -5.50 1.91 7.94
C GLY A 55 -4.45 2.55 8.84
N ILE A 56 -4.23 3.87 8.71
CA ILE A 56 -3.27 4.60 9.56
C ILE A 56 -3.72 4.61 11.02
N LEU A 57 -4.99 4.93 11.30
CA LEU A 57 -5.53 4.93 12.66
C LEU A 57 -5.46 3.54 13.29
N PHE A 58 -5.74 2.48 12.51
CA PHE A 58 -5.56 1.11 12.96
C PHE A 58 -4.11 0.82 13.35
N GLY A 59 -3.13 1.23 12.53
CA GLY A 59 -1.72 1.06 12.87
C GLY A 59 -1.30 1.78 14.16
N ILE A 60 -1.78 3.01 14.37
CA ILE A 60 -1.54 3.77 15.62
C ILE A 60 -2.11 3.05 16.83
N VAL A 61 -3.35 2.54 16.74
CA VAL A 61 -3.98 1.80 17.84
C VAL A 61 -3.27 0.46 18.09
N ALA A 62 -2.91 -0.27 17.04
CA ALA A 62 -2.17 -1.52 17.15
C ALA A 62 -0.80 -1.32 17.83
N GLU A 63 -0.11 -0.23 17.51
CA GLU A 63 1.16 0.16 18.13
C GLU A 63 0.98 0.54 19.60
N ALA A 64 -0.03 1.34 19.93
CA ALA A 64 -0.35 1.71 21.31
C ALA A 64 -0.71 0.50 22.18
N LEU A 65 -1.26 -0.56 21.59
CA LEU A 65 -1.57 -1.84 22.25
C LEU A 65 -0.37 -2.80 22.32
N GLY A 66 0.78 -2.43 21.74
CA GLY A 66 1.99 -3.26 21.71
C GLY A 66 1.90 -4.47 20.80
N LEU A 67 1.01 -4.46 19.81
CA LEU A 67 0.75 -5.60 18.91
C LEU A 67 1.72 -5.62 17.72
N SER A 68 1.83 -4.50 17.01
CA SER A 68 2.71 -4.31 15.85
C SER A 68 2.97 -2.82 15.66
N SER A 69 4.12 -2.46 15.10
CA SER A 69 4.46 -1.05 14.85
C SER A 69 3.71 -0.50 13.62
N LEU A 70 3.41 0.80 13.59
CA LEU A 70 2.79 1.43 12.44
C LEU A 70 3.53 1.14 11.11
N PRO A 71 4.88 1.19 11.03
CA PRO A 71 5.62 0.80 9.82
C PRO A 71 5.37 -0.64 9.35
N GLU A 72 5.30 -1.60 10.27
CA GLU A 72 5.01 -3.00 9.95
C GLU A 72 3.60 -3.15 9.36
N ILE A 73 2.62 -2.48 9.94
CA ILE A 73 1.24 -2.46 9.44
C ILE A 73 1.16 -1.82 8.05
N ILE A 74 1.87 -0.71 7.82
CA ILE A 74 1.92 -0.05 6.50
C ILE A 74 2.57 -0.98 5.46
N ARG A 75 3.66 -1.68 5.80
CA ARG A 75 4.32 -2.65 4.91
C ARG A 75 3.39 -3.81 4.57
N LEU A 76 2.75 -4.40 5.58
CA LEU A 76 1.76 -5.47 5.37
C LEU A 76 0.66 -5.02 4.42
N TRP A 77 0.11 -3.83 4.65
CA TRP A 77 -0.98 -3.32 3.83
C TRP A 77 -0.55 -3.03 2.39
N THR A 78 0.58 -2.35 2.20
CA THR A 78 1.07 -2.01 0.86
C THR A 78 1.52 -3.24 0.06
N ASN A 79 2.08 -4.26 0.70
CA ASN A 79 2.48 -5.51 0.04
C ASN A 79 1.30 -6.36 -0.44
N THR A 80 0.09 -6.16 0.11
CA THR A 80 -1.12 -6.85 -0.39
C THR A 80 -1.66 -6.28 -1.69
N ILE A 81 -1.20 -5.09 -2.10
CA ILE A 81 -1.62 -4.44 -3.33
C ILE A 81 -0.90 -5.13 -4.49
N SER A 82 -1.59 -6.08 -5.13
CA SER A 82 -1.06 -6.77 -6.31
C SER A 82 -0.82 -5.77 -7.44
N LEU A 83 0.35 -5.85 -8.08
CA LEU A 83 0.61 -5.10 -9.30
C LEU A 83 -0.28 -5.63 -10.43
N PHE A 84 -1.15 -4.77 -10.95
CA PHE A 84 -1.84 -5.05 -12.21
C PHE A 84 -0.80 -5.19 -13.33
N LYS A 85 -0.82 -6.34 -13.99
CA LYS A 85 0.04 -6.60 -15.16
C LYS A 85 -0.61 -5.97 -16.38
N ASP A 86 0.10 -5.05 -17.02
CA ASP A 86 -0.32 -4.51 -18.30
C ASP A 86 0.03 -5.51 -19.42
N PRO A 87 -0.95 -6.01 -20.19
CA PRO A 87 -0.71 -6.97 -21.26
C PRO A 87 0.11 -6.40 -22.42
N SER A 88 0.26 -5.08 -22.55
CA SER A 88 1.06 -4.43 -23.59
C SER A 88 2.57 -4.40 -23.28
N LEU A 89 2.95 -4.66 -22.02
CA LEU A 89 4.32 -4.59 -21.55
C LEU A 89 4.93 -5.99 -21.36
N THR A 90 6.24 -6.05 -21.59
CA THR A 90 7.10 -7.13 -21.11
C THR A 90 7.74 -6.66 -19.81
N ILE A 91 7.48 -7.40 -18.73
CA ILE A 91 7.99 -7.10 -17.39
C ILE A 91 9.07 -8.13 -17.08
N ARG A 92 10.26 -7.67 -16.69
CA ARG A 92 11.37 -8.53 -16.27
C ARG A 92 12.01 -7.99 -15.00
N ASP A 93 12.25 -8.88 -14.05
CA ASP A 93 13.01 -8.57 -12.84
C ASP A 93 14.48 -8.89 -13.09
N GLN A 94 15.36 -8.00 -12.66
CA GLN A 94 16.81 -8.13 -12.72
C GLN A 94 17.42 -7.70 -11.40
N ASP A 95 18.65 -8.12 -11.15
CA ASP A 95 19.46 -7.67 -10.04
C ASP A 95 20.60 -6.80 -10.58
N PHE A 96 20.73 -5.59 -10.04
CA PHE A 96 21.85 -4.70 -10.32
C PHE A 96 22.61 -4.46 -9.03
N ASP A 97 23.78 -5.08 -8.90
CA ASP A 97 24.67 -4.91 -7.73
C ASP A 97 23.96 -5.23 -6.39
N GLY A 98 23.16 -6.30 -6.37
CA GLY A 98 22.37 -6.70 -5.21
C GLY A 98 21.10 -5.89 -4.99
N VAL A 99 20.77 -4.96 -5.89
CA VAL A 99 19.53 -4.18 -5.86
C VAL A 99 18.52 -4.77 -6.85
N PRO A 100 17.39 -5.32 -6.38
CA PRO A 100 16.36 -5.84 -7.27
C PRO A 100 15.68 -4.68 -8.01
N VAL A 101 15.59 -4.81 -9.34
CA VAL A 101 14.96 -3.84 -10.23
C VAL A 101 13.93 -4.51 -11.14
N ARG A 102 12.87 -3.78 -11.47
CA ARG A 102 11.87 -4.23 -12.45
C ARG A 102 11.95 -3.38 -13.71
N ILE A 103 12.25 -4.03 -14.83
CA ILE A 103 12.31 -3.39 -16.15
C ILE A 103 10.99 -3.61 -16.88
N TYR A 104 10.37 -2.50 -17.26
CA TYR A 104 9.22 -2.46 -18.15
C TYR A 104 9.69 -2.14 -19.56
N SER A 105 9.36 -2.99 -20.53
CA SER A 105 9.70 -2.79 -21.94
C SER A 105 8.47 -3.00 -22.82
N PRO A 106 8.33 -2.25 -23.93
CA PRO A 106 7.29 -2.55 -24.92
C PRO A 106 7.53 -3.94 -25.52
N LYS A 107 6.45 -4.65 -25.87
CA LYS A 107 6.55 -5.95 -26.58
C LYS A 107 7.14 -5.84 -27.99
N THR A 108 6.94 -4.68 -28.63
CA THR A 108 7.48 -4.41 -29.95
C THR A 108 8.87 -3.79 -29.83
N GLU A 109 9.84 -4.31 -30.58
CA GLU A 109 11.18 -3.76 -30.58
C GLU A 109 11.18 -2.30 -31.05
N PRO A 110 11.81 -1.38 -30.31
CA PRO A 110 11.96 0.00 -30.73
C PRO A 110 12.76 0.09 -32.04
N LYS A 111 12.22 0.77 -33.06
CA LYS A 111 12.91 1.01 -34.34
C LYS A 111 14.15 1.91 -34.22
N ALA A 112 14.35 2.56 -33.07
CA ALA A 112 15.46 3.47 -32.79
C ALA A 112 15.82 3.41 -31.29
N LYS A 113 16.97 3.97 -30.91
CA LYS A 113 17.33 4.16 -29.50
C LYS A 113 16.27 5.02 -28.81
N GLY A 114 15.49 4.40 -27.92
CA GLY A 114 14.46 5.05 -27.12
C GLY A 114 15.04 5.72 -25.87
N LYS A 115 14.26 6.62 -25.26
CA LYS A 115 14.55 7.15 -23.92
C LYS A 115 14.15 6.10 -22.88
N ALA A 116 14.96 5.95 -21.84
CA ALA A 116 14.61 5.17 -20.65
C ALA A 116 14.22 6.11 -19.51
N VAL A 117 13.35 5.65 -18.61
CA VAL A 117 12.95 6.37 -17.40
C VAL A 117 13.35 5.53 -16.20
N LEU A 118 14.10 6.14 -15.28
CA LEU A 118 14.35 5.55 -13.97
C LEU A 118 13.23 6.00 -13.03
N PHE A 119 12.55 5.02 -12.44
CA PHE A 119 11.49 5.27 -11.47
C PHE A 119 11.89 4.70 -10.12
N CYS A 120 11.96 5.56 -9.11
CA CYS A 120 12.14 5.18 -7.72
C CYS A 120 10.78 5.29 -7.02
N HIS A 121 10.34 4.22 -6.36
CA HIS A 121 9.05 4.25 -5.67
C HIS A 121 9.08 5.23 -4.49
N GLY A 122 7.89 5.71 -4.10
CA GLY A 122 7.71 6.57 -2.94
C GLY A 122 7.75 5.81 -1.61
N GLY A 123 6.91 6.22 -0.64
CA GLY A 123 6.78 5.49 0.63
C GLY A 123 7.85 5.81 1.67
N ALA A 124 8.56 6.94 1.51
CA ALA A 124 9.48 7.52 2.49
C ALA A 124 10.61 6.58 2.97
N GLY A 125 10.96 5.56 2.17
CA GLY A 125 11.92 4.51 2.56
C GLY A 125 11.37 3.50 3.57
N ILE A 126 10.08 3.58 3.91
CA ILE A 126 9.42 2.69 4.87
C ILE A 126 8.63 1.60 4.14
N ALA A 127 7.99 1.92 3.01
CA ALA A 127 7.08 1.01 2.31
C ALA A 127 7.17 1.12 0.78
N GLY A 128 6.70 0.07 0.11
CA GLY A 128 6.79 -0.10 -1.34
C GLY A 128 7.88 -1.09 -1.73
N SER A 129 7.60 -1.90 -2.76
CA SER A 129 8.53 -2.86 -3.35
C SER A 129 8.17 -3.08 -4.81
N ILE A 130 9.09 -3.62 -5.60
CA ILE A 130 8.81 -4.07 -6.96
C ILE A 130 8.00 -5.37 -6.98
N GLY A 131 7.94 -6.13 -5.88
CA GLY A 131 7.24 -7.41 -5.81
C GLY A 131 6.51 -7.59 -4.48
N ILE A 132 5.74 -8.69 -4.41
CA ILE A 132 5.23 -9.19 -3.13
C ILE A 132 6.37 -10.02 -2.53
N GLU A 133 7.14 -9.42 -1.64
CA GLU A 133 8.12 -10.15 -0.84
C GLU A 133 7.35 -10.79 0.31
N ILE A 134 6.96 -12.06 0.13
CA ILE A 134 6.52 -12.90 1.23
C ILE A 134 7.81 -13.53 1.77
N ASP A 135 8.32 -13.01 2.88
CA ASP A 135 9.32 -13.72 3.68
C ASP A 135 8.72 -15.08 4.06
N THR A 136 9.13 -16.12 3.33
CA THR A 136 8.96 -17.54 3.68
C THR A 136 10.08 -18.01 4.56
#